data_AF-A0A7N2KYK1-F1
#
_entry.id   AF-A0A7N2KYK1-F1
#
_cell.length_a   1.000
_cell.length_b   1.000
_cell.length_c   1.000
_cell.angle_alpha   90.00
_cell.angle_beta   90.00
_cell.angle_gamma   90.00
#
_symmetry.space_group_name_H-M   'P 1'
#
loop_
_entity.id
_entity.type
_entity.pdbx_description
1 polymer ?
#
loop_
_entity_poly.entity_id
_entity_poly.type
_entity_poly.pdbx_seq_one_letter_code
_entity_poly.pdbx_strand_id
1 'polypeptide(L)'
;MATTTPTLANAQRLIKGDRLMFSSSDDNVMSKQIQATHAPDDREVDVRPLLHLIEDIFKRATPTTEAIVVPGIQSHAEALESKTNQASSINVPEALAYLIDQLACELSCKCSGSGDAHTIAISILNMLTNYSWDAKLVLVLSACAVNFGEFWLLAHNCTTNQLAKSVAILRKIPELLERTSMLKPRFDTINNLVKVMVGITKCIVEFRELPPQYITTEVTALSTAMTHIPVAVYWTIRGVVACASQIAGLTGFEHIVSTTESWELSSLAHKVGNMQSHLATQLSTCYKHIDERKQMEAYQNLHHLMEMIHIDNLRVLKALIYQKDDLLPLFDGVTKRRVSIDVLRRKYVLLLISDVDISQEEVAILEQINNDARQHEVVWLPILDSNAPWTENRQKQFDSLQASMPWYCVQHPSLIEPAVVKYIKEVWNFRKKAILVVIDPQGRVSSLNALHMMWIWGGTAFPFTSAREEALWKEETWKLDLLVDSIDPLINKWVSTSSQLIVSFFSQKLNHYVPLFMYACTN
;
A
#
# COMPACT_ATOMS: atom_id res chain seq x y z
N MET A 1 -33.87 -16.34 -48.30
CA MET A 1 -34.42 -15.83 -47.02
C MET A 1 -34.68 -17.01 -46.11
N ALA A 2 -33.90 -17.15 -45.04
CA ALA A 2 -34.29 -17.82 -43.78
C ALA A 2 -33.08 -17.75 -42.84
N THR A 3 -33.00 -16.65 -42.10
CA THR A 3 -32.17 -16.47 -40.92
C THR A 3 -32.71 -17.36 -39.80
N THR A 4 -31.88 -18.26 -39.27
CA THR A 4 -32.15 -18.96 -38.02
C THR A 4 -31.15 -18.50 -36.97
N THR A 5 -31.68 -17.82 -35.96
CA THR A 5 -31.00 -17.39 -34.73
C THR A 5 -30.80 -18.58 -33.78
N PRO A 6 -29.65 -18.74 -33.12
CA PRO A 6 -29.50 -19.71 -32.06
C PRO A 6 -30.02 -19.14 -30.73
N THR A 7 -30.86 -19.94 -30.07
CA THR A 7 -31.50 -19.70 -28.77
C THR A 7 -30.52 -19.83 -27.59
N LEU A 8 -30.83 -19.09 -26.52
CA LEU A 8 -30.05 -18.83 -25.30
C LEU A 8 -29.63 -20.06 -24.44
N ALA A 9 -29.87 -21.30 -24.86
CA ALA A 9 -29.64 -22.49 -24.06
C ALA A 9 -28.19 -23.03 -24.12
N ASN A 10 -27.39 -22.61 -25.10
CA ASN A 10 -25.99 -23.05 -25.24
C ASN A 10 -24.98 -22.15 -24.52
N ALA A 11 -25.39 -21.00 -23.98
CA ALA A 11 -24.51 -20.06 -23.27
C ALA A 11 -24.18 -20.51 -21.83
N GLN A 12 -24.95 -21.43 -21.23
CA GLN A 12 -24.75 -21.87 -19.85
C GLN A 12 -23.85 -23.11 -19.69
N ARG A 13 -23.29 -23.66 -20.79
CA ARG A 13 -22.28 -24.73 -20.73
C ARG A 13 -20.83 -24.26 -20.88
N LEU A 14 -20.60 -22.97 -21.20
CA LEU A 14 -19.27 -22.40 -21.45
C LEU A 14 -18.69 -21.58 -20.28
N ILE A 15 -19.40 -21.46 -19.15
CA ILE A 15 -18.95 -20.70 -17.96
C ILE A 15 -18.52 -21.65 -16.82
N LYS A 16 -18.51 -22.96 -17.05
CA LYS A 16 -18.16 -23.98 -16.04
C LYS A 16 -16.77 -24.61 -16.25
N GLY A 17 -15.84 -23.84 -16.82
CA GLY A 17 -14.48 -24.27 -17.16
C GLY A 17 -13.40 -24.01 -16.10
N ASP A 18 -13.64 -23.14 -15.11
CA ASP A 18 -12.62 -22.75 -14.11
C ASP A 18 -12.70 -23.51 -12.78
N ARG A 19 -13.17 -24.77 -12.83
CA ARG A 19 -12.87 -25.70 -11.73
C ARG A 19 -11.45 -26.22 -11.94
N LEU A 20 -10.49 -25.54 -11.32
CA LEU A 20 -9.16 -26.11 -11.03
C LEU A 20 -9.36 -27.52 -10.47
N MET A 21 -9.12 -28.54 -11.29
CA MET A 21 -9.04 -29.94 -10.85
C MET A 21 -7.72 -30.11 -10.08
N PHE A 22 -7.72 -29.78 -8.80
CA PHE A 22 -6.74 -30.27 -7.83
C PHE A 22 -7.30 -31.46 -7.06
N SER A 23 -7.83 -32.46 -7.76
CA SER A 23 -8.39 -33.65 -7.12
C SER A 23 -8.22 -34.88 -8.02
N SER A 24 -6.97 -35.21 -8.36
CA SER A 24 -6.59 -36.60 -8.56
C SER A 24 -6.18 -37.20 -7.20
N SER A 25 -6.37 -38.51 -7.01
CA SER A 25 -5.94 -39.20 -5.78
C SER A 25 -4.43 -39.01 -5.51
N ASP A 26 -3.66 -38.85 -6.59
CA ASP A 26 -2.20 -38.81 -6.60
C ASP A 26 -1.66 -37.44 -6.15
N ASP A 27 -2.39 -36.34 -6.41
CA ASP A 27 -2.03 -35.00 -5.91
C ASP A 27 -2.10 -34.91 -4.38
N ASN A 28 -3.01 -35.67 -3.76
CA ASN A 28 -3.12 -35.73 -2.30
C ASN A 28 -1.98 -36.56 -1.67
N VAL A 29 -1.54 -37.64 -2.33
CA VAL A 29 -0.38 -38.43 -1.91
C VAL A 29 0.90 -37.60 -2.02
N MET A 30 1.10 -36.92 -3.14
CA MET A 30 2.23 -36.02 -3.36
C MET A 30 2.25 -34.87 -2.35
N SER A 31 1.10 -34.23 -2.08
CA SER A 31 1.00 -33.16 -1.09
C SER A 31 1.38 -33.63 0.32
N LYS A 32 0.91 -34.82 0.73
CA LYS A 32 1.30 -35.42 2.02
C LYS A 32 2.79 -35.74 2.09
N GLN A 33 3.37 -36.27 1.02
CA GLN A 33 4.80 -36.55 0.95
C GLN A 33 5.62 -35.26 1.09
N ILE A 34 5.23 -34.18 0.40
CA ILE A 34 5.88 -32.87 0.52
C ILE A 34 5.78 -32.36 1.96
N GLN A 35 4.60 -32.43 2.57
CA GLN A 35 4.40 -31.99 3.96
C GLN A 35 5.25 -32.80 4.95
N ALA A 36 5.44 -34.10 4.72
CA ALA A 36 6.27 -34.96 5.57
C ALA A 36 7.75 -34.53 5.59
N THR A 37 8.22 -33.79 4.58
CA THR A 37 9.59 -33.25 4.53
C THR A 37 9.79 -31.98 5.37
N HIS A 38 8.74 -31.49 6.05
CA HIS A 38 8.77 -30.20 6.73
C HIS A 38 8.59 -30.35 8.25
N ALA A 39 9.67 -30.08 8.98
CA ALA A 39 9.70 -30.07 10.44
C ALA A 39 10.64 -28.92 10.89
N PRO A 40 10.18 -27.66 10.83
CA PRO A 40 11.00 -26.50 11.16
C PRO A 40 11.35 -26.47 12.65
N ASP A 41 12.57 -26.09 13.00
CA ASP A 41 13.10 -26.04 14.38
C ASP A 41 13.23 -24.59 14.91
N ASP A 42 12.28 -23.73 14.54
CA ASP A 42 12.20 -22.29 14.85
C ASP A 42 13.41 -21.45 14.41
N ARG A 43 14.30 -22.00 13.56
CA ARG A 43 15.37 -21.24 12.93
C ARG A 43 14.79 -20.13 12.05
N GLU A 44 15.11 -18.90 12.41
CA GLU A 44 14.84 -17.74 11.57
C GLU A 44 16.05 -17.42 10.71
N VAL A 45 15.84 -17.44 9.40
CA VAL A 45 16.82 -16.98 8.41
C VAL A 45 16.31 -15.66 7.88
N ASP A 46 17.12 -14.60 7.97
CA ASP A 46 16.83 -13.39 7.22
C ASP A 46 17.12 -13.65 5.73
N VAL A 47 16.05 -13.96 5.00
CA VAL A 47 16.11 -14.38 3.60
C VAL A 47 16.21 -13.19 2.64
N ARG A 48 15.90 -11.97 3.08
CA ARG A 48 15.84 -10.78 2.21
C ARG A 48 17.20 -10.46 1.57
N PRO A 49 18.32 -10.40 2.30
CA PRO A 49 19.61 -10.11 1.69
C PRO A 49 20.02 -11.15 0.63
N LEU A 50 19.76 -12.43 0.90
CA LEU A 50 20.03 -13.51 -0.05
C LEU A 50 19.17 -13.41 -1.31
N LEU A 51 17.88 -13.06 -1.16
CA LEU A 51 16.98 -12.87 -2.28
C LEU A 51 17.41 -11.71 -3.18
N HIS A 52 17.91 -10.60 -2.61
CA HIS A 52 18.48 -9.50 -3.39
C HIS A 52 19.74 -9.94 -4.16
N LEU A 53 20.62 -10.73 -3.54
CA LEU A 53 21.80 -11.28 -4.21
C LEU A 53 21.42 -12.20 -5.38
N ILE A 54 20.43 -13.08 -5.18
CA ILE A 54 19.90 -13.96 -6.23
C ILE A 54 19.41 -13.14 -7.43
N GLU A 55 18.65 -12.08 -7.17
CA GLU A 55 18.13 -11.19 -8.22
C GLU A 55 19.24 -10.49 -8.99
N ASP A 56 20.25 -9.96 -8.30
CA ASP A 56 21.39 -9.30 -8.93
C ASP A 56 22.18 -10.28 -9.81
N ILE A 57 22.45 -11.50 -9.31
CA ILE A 57 23.12 -12.55 -10.07
C ILE A 57 22.33 -12.90 -11.33
N PHE A 58 21.03 -13.22 -11.22
CA PHE A 58 20.25 -13.61 -12.39
C PHE A 58 20.06 -12.46 -13.39
N LYS A 59 19.93 -11.22 -12.91
CA LYS A 59 19.85 -10.03 -13.77
C LYS A 59 21.14 -9.83 -14.59
N ARG A 60 22.30 -10.04 -13.97
CA ARG A 60 23.62 -9.92 -14.63
C ARG A 60 23.99 -11.14 -15.48
N ALA A 61 23.48 -12.32 -15.13
CA ALA A 61 23.71 -13.57 -15.85
C ALA A 61 22.86 -13.70 -17.13
N THR A 62 21.91 -12.78 -17.38
CA THR A 62 21.11 -12.78 -18.60
C THR A 62 21.89 -12.12 -19.74
N PRO A 63 22.21 -12.83 -20.83
CA PRO A 63 23.02 -12.28 -21.90
C PRO A 63 22.25 -11.19 -22.67
N THR A 64 22.72 -9.95 -22.63
CA THR A 64 22.33 -8.97 -23.66
C THR A 64 22.97 -9.42 -24.96
N THR A 65 22.19 -9.84 -25.95
CA THR A 65 22.67 -10.48 -27.19
C THR A 65 23.75 -9.68 -27.96
N GLU A 66 23.94 -8.40 -27.66
CA GLU A 66 24.96 -7.53 -28.27
C GLU A 66 26.35 -7.68 -27.62
N ALA A 67 26.44 -8.15 -26.37
CA ALA A 67 27.69 -8.25 -25.61
C ALA A 67 28.55 -9.47 -25.99
N ILE A 68 27.93 -10.55 -26.50
CA ILE A 68 28.64 -11.79 -26.84
C ILE A 68 29.32 -11.71 -28.22
N VAL A 69 28.86 -10.81 -29.11
CA VAL A 69 29.28 -10.78 -30.52
C VAL A 69 30.25 -9.64 -30.85
N VAL A 70 30.30 -8.56 -30.06
CA VAL A 70 31.19 -7.41 -30.31
C VAL A 70 32.05 -7.12 -29.07
N PRO A 71 33.37 -7.38 -29.11
CA PRO A 71 34.25 -7.01 -28.01
C PRO A 71 34.40 -5.47 -28.02
N GLY A 72 33.76 -4.80 -27.06
CA GLY A 72 33.98 -3.36 -26.84
C GLY A 72 32.86 -2.55 -26.18
N ILE A 73 31.63 -3.08 -26.00
CA ILE A 73 30.51 -2.27 -25.48
C ILE A 73 30.43 -2.29 -23.93
N GLN A 74 31.02 -3.30 -23.27
CA GLN A 74 30.86 -3.49 -21.82
C GLN A 74 31.63 -2.47 -20.96
N SER A 75 32.71 -1.88 -21.47
CA SER A 75 33.61 -1.03 -20.67
C SER A 75 32.98 0.29 -20.19
N HIS A 76 31.84 0.69 -20.76
CA HIS A 76 31.15 1.93 -20.38
C HIS A 76 29.98 1.75 -19.40
N ALA A 77 29.42 0.53 -19.28
CA ALA A 77 28.29 0.27 -18.37
C ALA A 77 28.76 -0.02 -16.93
N GLU A 78 29.86 -0.77 -16.77
CA GLU A 78 30.41 -1.13 -15.46
C GLU A 78 31.02 0.08 -14.72
N ALA A 79 31.54 1.07 -15.46
CA ALA A 79 32.12 2.27 -14.87
C ALA A 79 31.08 3.19 -14.19
N LEU A 80 29.82 3.17 -14.66
CA LEU A 80 28.75 4.03 -14.12
C LEU A 80 28.03 3.40 -12.91
N GLU A 81 28.02 2.06 -12.78
CA GLU A 81 27.39 1.34 -11.65
C GLU A 81 28.22 1.36 -10.36
N SER A 82 29.50 1.75 -10.41
CA SER A 82 30.38 1.85 -9.24
C SER A 82 29.91 2.84 -8.15
N LYS A 83 28.87 3.65 -8.42
CA LYS A 83 28.26 4.58 -7.47
C LYS A 83 27.10 4.00 -6.64
N THR A 84 26.73 2.73 -6.84
CA THR A 84 25.60 2.10 -6.12
C THR A 84 26.01 0.76 -5.49
N ASN A 85 27.17 0.69 -4.85
CA ASN A 85 27.61 -0.49 -4.12
C ASN A 85 26.80 -0.68 -2.82
N GLN A 86 25.59 -1.22 -2.92
CA GLN A 86 24.89 -1.85 -1.79
C GLN A 86 25.32 -3.32 -1.57
N ALA A 87 26.01 -3.93 -2.54
CA ALA A 87 26.49 -5.32 -2.46
C ALA A 87 27.66 -5.53 -1.47
N SER A 88 28.39 -4.47 -1.09
CA SER A 88 29.64 -4.56 -0.32
C SER A 88 29.45 -4.80 1.20
N SER A 89 28.27 -5.19 1.68
CA SER A 89 28.05 -5.47 3.12
C SER A 89 27.04 -6.59 3.42
N ILE A 90 26.73 -7.47 2.45
CA ILE A 90 25.90 -8.65 2.73
C ILE A 90 26.81 -9.74 3.31
N ASN A 91 26.83 -9.85 4.64
CA ASN A 91 27.51 -10.95 5.33
C ASN A 91 26.60 -12.17 5.34
N VAL A 92 26.87 -13.14 4.46
CA VAL A 92 26.21 -14.45 4.50
C VAL A 92 26.82 -15.26 5.65
N PRO A 93 26.03 -15.73 6.64
CA PRO A 93 26.53 -16.59 7.70
C PRO A 93 27.23 -17.82 7.14
N GLU A 94 28.38 -18.20 7.72
CA GLU A 94 29.21 -19.31 7.24
C GLU A 94 28.42 -20.63 7.12
N ALA A 95 27.53 -20.91 8.08
CA ALA A 95 26.66 -22.07 8.04
C ALA A 95 25.70 -22.07 6.83
N LEU A 96 25.18 -20.90 6.43
CA LEU A 96 24.34 -20.78 5.24
C LEU A 96 25.16 -20.88 3.96
N ALA A 97 26.37 -20.31 3.92
CA ALA A 97 27.28 -20.43 2.79
C ALA A 97 27.65 -21.90 2.53
N TYR A 98 28.01 -22.65 3.59
CA TYR A 98 28.27 -24.08 3.51
C TYR A 98 27.06 -24.88 2.99
N LEU A 99 25.86 -24.57 3.49
CA LEU A 99 24.64 -25.24 3.05
C LEU A 99 24.30 -24.92 1.58
N ILE A 100 24.49 -23.67 1.15
CA ILE A 100 24.32 -23.25 -0.24
C ILE A 100 25.29 -24.00 -1.15
N ASP A 101 26.56 -24.13 -0.75
CA ASP A 101 27.57 -24.89 -1.49
C ASP A 101 27.21 -26.38 -1.58
N GLN A 102 26.76 -26.97 -0.46
CA GLN A 102 26.29 -28.35 -0.43
C GLN A 102 25.10 -28.58 -1.39
N LEU A 103 24.12 -27.66 -1.39
CA LEU A 103 23.00 -27.70 -2.32
C LEU A 103 23.42 -27.50 -3.78
N ALA A 104 24.39 -26.61 -4.03
CA ALA A 104 24.91 -26.36 -5.38
C ALA A 104 25.63 -27.59 -5.93
N CYS A 105 26.44 -28.26 -5.10
CA CYS A 105 27.06 -29.54 -5.41
C CYS A 105 26.02 -30.62 -5.69
N GLU A 106 25.03 -30.77 -4.81
CA GLU A 106 23.94 -31.74 -4.96
C GLU A 106 23.19 -31.54 -6.29
N LEU A 107 22.85 -30.30 -6.63
CA LEU A 107 22.22 -29.94 -7.90
C LEU A 107 23.11 -30.32 -9.10
N SER A 108 24.40 -29.99 -9.07
CA SER A 108 25.33 -30.29 -10.16
C SER A 108 25.61 -31.79 -10.33
N CYS A 109 25.75 -32.53 -9.23
CA CYS A 109 26.09 -33.96 -9.23
C CYS A 109 24.89 -34.85 -9.56
N LYS A 110 23.70 -34.56 -9.02
CA LYS A 110 22.52 -35.41 -9.25
C LYS A 110 21.79 -35.10 -10.56
N CYS A 111 21.88 -33.86 -11.05
CA CYS A 111 21.26 -33.48 -12.33
C CYS A 111 22.10 -33.85 -13.57
N SER A 112 23.34 -34.35 -13.39
CA SER A 112 24.17 -34.85 -14.48
C SER A 112 23.98 -36.35 -14.78
N GLY A 113 23.18 -37.06 -13.97
CA GLY A 113 22.76 -38.44 -14.23
C GLY A 113 21.29 -38.52 -14.70
N SER A 114 20.85 -39.70 -15.14
CA SER A 114 19.44 -40.01 -15.51
C SER A 114 18.51 -40.10 -14.28
N GLY A 115 18.75 -39.27 -13.26
CA GLY A 115 17.96 -39.25 -12.02
C GLY A 115 16.57 -38.67 -12.25
N ASP A 116 15.56 -39.29 -11.64
CA ASP A 116 14.21 -38.76 -11.63
C ASP A 116 14.14 -37.40 -10.89
N ALA A 117 13.63 -36.37 -11.56
CA ALA A 117 13.54 -35.01 -11.03
C ALA A 117 12.68 -34.92 -9.75
N HIS A 118 11.69 -35.79 -9.58
CA HIS A 118 10.92 -35.87 -8.33
C HIS A 118 11.80 -36.31 -7.16
N THR A 119 12.57 -37.38 -7.35
CA THR A 119 13.50 -37.91 -6.33
C THR A 119 14.53 -36.86 -5.88
N ILE A 120 15.11 -36.11 -6.83
CA ILE A 120 16.06 -35.03 -6.52
C ILE A 120 15.38 -33.90 -5.72
N ALA A 121 14.19 -33.48 -6.13
CA ALA A 121 13.46 -32.42 -5.42
C ALA A 121 13.08 -32.82 -3.99
N ILE A 122 12.67 -34.06 -3.76
CA ILE A 122 12.40 -34.59 -2.41
C ILE A 122 13.68 -34.69 -1.58
N SER A 123 14.81 -35.09 -2.18
CA SER A 123 16.12 -35.10 -1.51
C SER A 123 16.51 -33.72 -1.01
N ILE A 124 16.38 -32.69 -1.85
CA ILE A 124 16.63 -31.29 -1.49
C ILE A 124 15.71 -30.82 -0.36
N LEU A 125 14.42 -31.16 -0.42
CA LEU A 125 13.46 -30.82 0.64
C LEU A 125 13.83 -31.45 1.99
N ASN A 126 14.33 -32.69 1.98
CA ASN A 126 14.79 -33.39 3.18
C ASN A 126 16.11 -32.80 3.74
N MET A 127 17.01 -32.33 2.88
CA MET A 127 18.20 -31.58 3.33
C MET A 127 17.82 -30.30 4.07
N LEU A 128 16.67 -29.72 3.73
CA LEU A 128 16.18 -28.45 4.28
C LEU A 128 15.00 -28.63 5.25
N THR A 129 14.81 -29.81 5.83
CA THR A 129 13.63 -30.14 6.65
C THR A 129 13.35 -29.12 7.75
N ASN A 130 14.42 -28.63 8.39
CA ASN A 130 14.39 -27.71 9.53
C ASN A 130 14.10 -26.24 9.15
N TYR A 131 14.09 -25.91 7.86
CA TYR A 131 13.86 -24.55 7.39
C TYR A 131 12.39 -24.30 7.07
N SER A 132 11.95 -23.05 7.24
CA SER A 132 10.65 -22.56 6.78
C SER A 132 10.53 -22.65 5.25
N TRP A 133 9.30 -22.65 4.73
CA TRP A 133 9.04 -22.79 3.29
C TRP A 133 9.69 -21.69 2.43
N ASP A 134 9.68 -20.45 2.92
CA ASP A 134 10.34 -19.31 2.32
C ASP A 134 11.87 -19.47 2.32
N ALA A 135 12.48 -19.85 3.45
CA ALA A 135 13.91 -20.09 3.56
C ALA A 135 14.37 -21.25 2.67
N LYS A 136 13.59 -22.34 2.59
CA LYS A 136 13.85 -23.45 1.66
C LYS A 136 14.02 -22.97 0.23
N LEU A 137 13.11 -22.12 -0.26
CA LEU A 137 13.18 -21.59 -1.63
C LEU A 137 14.37 -20.66 -1.83
N VAL A 138 14.62 -19.76 -0.90
CA VAL A 138 15.73 -18.82 -1.02
C VAL A 138 17.07 -19.56 -1.02
N LEU A 139 17.26 -20.57 -0.15
CA LEU A 139 18.49 -21.37 -0.14
C LEU A 139 18.69 -22.17 -1.44
N VAL A 140 17.63 -22.81 -1.96
CA VAL A 140 17.71 -23.57 -3.21
C VAL A 140 17.95 -22.63 -4.41
N LEU A 141 17.33 -21.46 -4.43
CA LEU A 141 17.58 -20.46 -5.47
C LEU A 141 18.97 -19.81 -5.34
N SER A 142 19.52 -19.66 -4.13
CA SER A 142 20.92 -19.24 -3.95
C SER A 142 21.88 -20.26 -4.55
N ALA A 143 21.67 -21.55 -4.28
CA ALA A 143 22.47 -22.63 -4.87
C ALA A 143 22.35 -22.66 -6.40
N CYS A 144 21.14 -22.47 -6.92
CA CYS A 144 20.90 -22.29 -8.36
C CYS A 144 21.66 -21.08 -8.90
N ALA A 145 21.58 -19.93 -8.25
CA ALA A 145 22.25 -18.70 -8.66
C ALA A 145 23.78 -18.85 -8.65
N VAL A 146 24.38 -19.59 -7.71
CA VAL A 146 25.81 -19.92 -7.73
C VAL A 146 26.17 -20.71 -8.99
N ASN A 147 25.49 -21.82 -9.25
CA ASN A 147 25.75 -22.66 -10.43
C ASN A 147 25.56 -21.88 -11.76
N PHE A 148 24.49 -21.10 -11.85
CA PHE A 148 24.20 -20.26 -13.01
C PHE A 148 25.20 -19.11 -13.17
N GLY A 149 25.50 -18.43 -12.08
CA GLY A 149 26.43 -17.31 -12.03
C GLY A 149 27.82 -17.73 -12.45
N GLU A 150 28.33 -18.87 -11.94
CA GLU A 150 29.62 -19.42 -12.37
C GLU A 150 29.66 -19.70 -13.88
N PHE A 151 28.62 -20.36 -14.40
CA PHE A 151 28.53 -20.70 -15.83
C PHE A 151 28.59 -19.42 -16.68
N TRP A 152 27.75 -18.44 -16.37
CA TRP A 152 27.68 -17.20 -17.14
C TRP A 152 28.91 -16.32 -16.93
N LEU A 153 29.49 -16.26 -15.73
CA LEU A 153 30.71 -15.52 -15.48
C LEU A 153 31.86 -16.05 -16.35
N LEU A 154 32.00 -17.37 -16.46
CA LEU A 154 33.00 -18.00 -17.34
C LEU A 154 32.68 -17.75 -18.82
N ALA A 155 31.41 -17.87 -19.23
CA ALA A 155 30.98 -17.67 -20.60
C ALA A 155 31.21 -16.23 -21.09
N HIS A 156 30.96 -15.21 -20.26
CA HIS A 156 31.17 -13.81 -20.63
C HIS A 156 32.66 -13.40 -20.65
N ASN A 157 33.50 -14.01 -19.79
CA ASN A 157 34.90 -13.59 -19.62
C ASN A 157 35.91 -14.45 -20.39
N CYS A 158 35.51 -15.53 -21.07
CA CYS A 158 36.44 -16.41 -21.76
C CYS A 158 37.15 -15.76 -22.96
N THR A 159 36.65 -14.62 -23.45
CA THR A 159 37.25 -13.85 -24.56
C THR A 159 38.23 -12.78 -24.07
N THR A 160 38.08 -12.28 -22.84
CA THR A 160 38.84 -11.16 -22.28
C THR A 160 39.85 -11.57 -21.20
N ASN A 161 39.63 -12.71 -20.53
CA ASN A 161 40.44 -13.15 -19.40
C ASN A 161 41.06 -14.53 -19.65
N GLN A 162 42.39 -14.62 -19.59
CA GLN A 162 43.15 -15.84 -19.87
C GLN A 162 42.85 -16.98 -18.88
N LEU A 163 42.65 -16.68 -17.59
CA LEU A 163 42.28 -17.68 -16.59
C LEU A 163 40.88 -18.23 -16.89
N ALA A 164 39.92 -17.34 -17.16
CA ALA A 164 38.57 -17.74 -17.55
C ALA A 164 38.58 -18.58 -18.83
N LYS A 165 39.43 -18.24 -19.81
CA LYS A 165 39.62 -19.02 -21.04
C LYS A 165 40.15 -20.43 -20.76
N SER A 166 41.18 -20.59 -19.92
CA SER A 166 41.71 -21.90 -19.55
C SER A 166 40.68 -22.76 -18.82
N VAL A 167 39.93 -22.19 -17.88
CA VAL A 167 38.86 -22.91 -17.15
C VAL A 167 37.70 -23.25 -18.09
N ALA A 168 37.32 -22.34 -18.98
CA ALA A 168 36.26 -22.53 -19.97
C ALA A 168 36.59 -23.69 -20.94
N ILE A 169 37.85 -23.81 -21.38
CA ILE A 169 38.31 -24.94 -22.22
C ILE A 169 38.14 -26.26 -21.47
N LEU A 170 38.52 -26.34 -20.19
CA LEU A 170 38.36 -27.56 -19.39
C LEU A 170 36.88 -27.92 -19.16
N ARG A 171 36.01 -26.92 -19.04
CA ARG A 171 34.54 -27.09 -18.94
C ARG A 171 33.83 -27.17 -20.32
N LYS A 172 34.57 -27.16 -21.43
CA LYS A 172 34.06 -27.19 -22.83
C LYS A 172 33.06 -26.08 -23.20
N ILE A 173 33.12 -24.93 -22.52
CA ILE A 173 32.24 -23.78 -22.77
C ILE A 173 32.45 -23.12 -24.16
N PRO A 174 33.66 -23.03 -24.73
CA PRO A 174 33.87 -22.41 -26.04
C PRO A 174 33.10 -23.08 -27.19
N GLU A 175 33.00 -24.42 -27.19
CA GLU A 175 32.23 -25.20 -28.19
C GLU A 175 30.71 -24.92 -28.09
N LEU A 176 30.22 -24.60 -26.88
CA LEU A 176 28.85 -24.15 -26.64
C LEU A 176 28.63 -22.73 -27.15
N LEU A 177 29.62 -21.84 -27.00
CA LEU A 177 29.51 -20.43 -27.38
C LEU A 177 29.41 -20.26 -28.91
N GLU A 178 30.07 -21.12 -29.69
CA GLU A 178 29.92 -21.18 -31.16
C GLU A 178 28.49 -21.57 -31.60
N ARG A 179 27.74 -22.29 -30.75
CA ARG A 179 26.36 -22.74 -30.98
C ARG A 179 25.30 -21.84 -30.34
N THR A 180 25.69 -20.71 -29.75
CA THR A 180 24.81 -19.83 -28.96
C THR A 180 23.57 -19.38 -29.72
N SER A 181 23.68 -19.10 -31.02
CA SER A 181 22.55 -18.69 -31.86
C SER A 181 21.45 -19.76 -31.94
N MET A 182 21.81 -21.05 -31.93
CA MET A 182 20.87 -22.17 -31.92
C MET A 182 20.33 -22.50 -30.52
N LEU A 183 21.10 -22.19 -29.48
CA LEU A 183 20.75 -22.44 -28.08
C LEU A 183 19.95 -21.30 -27.44
N LYS A 184 19.89 -20.12 -28.08
CA LYS A 184 19.17 -18.93 -27.60
C LYS A 184 17.73 -19.22 -27.14
N PRO A 185 16.88 -19.93 -27.91
CA PRO A 185 15.52 -20.24 -27.44
C PRO A 185 15.49 -21.03 -26.13
N ARG A 186 16.50 -21.90 -25.88
CA ARG A 186 16.59 -22.67 -24.63
C ARG A 186 16.98 -21.79 -23.46
N PHE A 187 17.96 -20.90 -23.65
CA PHE A 187 18.32 -19.91 -22.65
C PHE A 187 17.15 -18.98 -22.32
N ASP A 188 16.38 -18.56 -23.34
CA ASP A 188 15.18 -17.75 -23.13
C ASP A 188 14.12 -18.50 -22.30
N THR A 189 13.89 -19.79 -22.56
CA THR A 189 12.98 -20.63 -21.74
C THR A 189 13.48 -20.77 -20.30
N ILE A 190 14.78 -21.00 -20.09
CA ILE A 190 15.39 -21.07 -18.76
C ILE A 190 15.25 -19.74 -18.02
N ASN A 191 15.57 -18.62 -18.66
CA ASN A 191 15.47 -17.29 -18.08
C ASN A 191 14.02 -16.94 -17.70
N ASN A 192 13.06 -17.33 -18.54
CA ASN A 192 11.64 -17.17 -18.25
C ASN A 192 11.23 -18.00 -17.01
N LEU A 193 11.68 -19.25 -16.90
CA LEU A 193 11.40 -20.08 -15.73
C LEU A 193 12.05 -19.50 -14.47
N VAL A 194 13.32 -19.08 -14.53
CA VAL A 194 14.02 -18.42 -13.41
C VAL A 194 13.27 -17.18 -12.94
N LYS A 195 12.82 -16.33 -13.88
CA LYS A 195 12.03 -15.12 -13.55
C LYS A 195 10.77 -15.47 -12.77
N VAL A 196 10.04 -16.49 -13.19
CA VAL A 196 8.82 -16.96 -12.53
C VAL A 196 9.12 -17.57 -11.15
N MET A 197 10.20 -18.35 -11.03
CA MET A 197 10.64 -18.94 -9.75
C MET A 197 11.07 -17.87 -8.72
N VAL A 198 11.77 -16.82 -9.17
CA VAL A 198 12.09 -15.67 -8.32
C VAL A 198 10.80 -14.95 -7.91
N GLY A 199 9.87 -14.74 -8.85
CA GLY A 199 8.58 -14.09 -8.58
C GLY A 199 7.72 -14.80 -7.54
N ILE A 200 7.62 -16.13 -7.60
CA ILE A 200 6.85 -16.91 -6.61
C ILE A 200 7.55 -16.94 -5.25
N THR A 201 8.89 -16.97 -5.24
CA THR A 201 9.68 -16.92 -4.00
C THR A 201 9.47 -15.60 -3.28
N LYS A 202 9.54 -14.46 -3.98
CA LYS A 202 9.21 -13.14 -3.40
C LYS A 202 7.82 -13.14 -2.76
N CYS A 203 6.82 -13.66 -3.48
CA CYS A 203 5.45 -13.71 -3.00
C CYS A 203 5.33 -14.54 -1.70
N ILE A 204 6.01 -15.68 -1.62
CA ILE A 204 6.01 -16.55 -0.43
C ILE A 204 6.74 -15.88 0.75
N VAL A 205 7.87 -15.18 0.50
CA VAL A 205 8.58 -14.39 1.51
C VAL A 205 7.66 -13.29 2.06
N GLU A 206 6.94 -12.57 1.20
CA GLU A 206 6.00 -11.54 1.63
C GLU A 206 4.85 -12.10 2.49
N PHE A 207 4.37 -13.33 2.23
CA PHE A 207 3.39 -13.98 3.11
C PHE A 207 3.92 -14.24 4.51
N ARG A 208 5.20 -14.63 4.64
CA ARG A 208 5.85 -14.87 5.93
C ARG A 208 6.00 -13.58 6.74
N GLU A 209 6.19 -12.46 6.07
CA GLU A 209 6.39 -11.13 6.66
C GLU A 209 5.09 -10.36 6.96
N LEU A 210 3.91 -10.97 6.69
CA LEU A 210 2.64 -10.32 7.01
C LEU A 210 2.53 -10.02 8.52
N PRO A 211 2.06 -8.82 8.91
CA PRO A 211 2.01 -8.40 10.30
C PRO A 211 0.99 -9.23 11.10
N PRO A 212 1.42 -10.09 12.04
CA PRO A 212 0.54 -11.08 12.69
C PRO A 212 -0.52 -10.44 13.59
N GLN A 213 -0.29 -9.19 14.03
CA GLN A 213 -1.26 -8.42 14.82
C GLN A 213 -2.53 -8.04 14.04
N TYR A 214 -2.49 -8.03 12.71
CA TYR A 214 -3.60 -7.61 11.85
C TYR A 214 -4.24 -8.72 11.03
N ILE A 215 -3.59 -9.88 10.94
CA ILE A 215 -4.07 -11.01 10.14
C ILE A 215 -3.81 -12.33 10.83
N THR A 216 -4.82 -13.19 10.84
CA THR A 216 -4.76 -14.54 11.40
C THR A 216 -5.09 -15.57 10.32
N THR A 217 -4.79 -16.83 10.60
CA THR A 217 -5.08 -17.96 9.69
C THR A 217 -6.58 -18.19 9.45
N GLU A 218 -7.47 -17.50 10.16
CA GLU A 218 -8.91 -17.53 9.94
C GLU A 218 -9.34 -16.80 8.66
N VAL A 219 -8.50 -15.87 8.17
CA VAL A 219 -8.76 -15.17 6.91
C VAL A 219 -8.63 -16.17 5.76
N THR A 220 -9.71 -16.34 4.99
CA THR A 220 -9.82 -17.34 3.93
C THR A 220 -8.70 -17.24 2.91
N ALA A 221 -8.29 -16.02 2.54
CA ALA A 221 -7.19 -15.78 1.62
C ALA A 221 -5.85 -16.30 2.16
N LEU A 222 -5.54 -16.02 3.43
CA LEU A 222 -4.31 -16.50 4.08
C LEU A 222 -4.33 -18.02 4.25
N SER A 223 -5.44 -18.59 4.75
CA SER A 223 -5.60 -20.03 4.88
C SER A 223 -5.41 -20.75 3.54
N THR A 224 -6.01 -20.22 2.47
CA THR A 224 -5.89 -20.78 1.12
C THR A 224 -4.44 -20.72 0.66
N ALA A 225 -3.76 -19.58 0.82
CA ALA A 225 -2.35 -19.44 0.48
C ALA A 225 -1.49 -20.47 1.24
N MET A 226 -1.68 -20.61 2.56
CA MET A 226 -0.92 -21.56 3.40
C MET A 226 -1.06 -23.02 2.93
N THR A 227 -2.24 -23.42 2.42
CA THR A 227 -2.43 -24.78 1.87
C THR A 227 -1.70 -25.00 0.54
N HIS A 228 -1.49 -23.95 -0.25
CA HIS A 228 -0.87 -24.04 -1.57
C HIS A 228 0.65 -23.82 -1.55
N ILE A 229 1.19 -23.12 -0.54
CA ILE A 229 2.62 -22.82 -0.42
C ILE A 229 3.51 -24.07 -0.50
N PRO A 230 3.25 -25.18 0.23
CA PRO A 230 4.10 -26.38 0.15
C PRO A 230 4.22 -26.93 -1.28
N VAL A 231 3.09 -26.97 -1.99
CA VAL A 231 3.03 -27.45 -3.38
C VAL A 231 3.77 -26.49 -4.30
N ALA A 232 3.60 -25.18 -4.13
CA ALA A 232 4.33 -24.16 -4.88
C ALA A 232 5.85 -24.26 -4.66
N VAL A 233 6.30 -24.48 -3.42
CA VAL A 233 7.72 -24.68 -3.09
C VAL A 233 8.26 -25.88 -3.84
N TYR A 234 7.57 -27.02 -3.77
CA TYR A 234 7.98 -28.23 -4.47
C TYR A 234 8.09 -28.03 -6.00
N TRP A 235 7.10 -27.42 -6.65
CA TRP A 235 7.15 -27.19 -8.09
C TRP A 235 8.23 -26.18 -8.50
N THR A 236 8.55 -25.23 -7.63
CA THR A 236 9.65 -24.29 -7.82
C THR A 236 11.01 -25.01 -7.72
N ILE A 237 11.21 -25.87 -6.72
CA ILE A 237 12.43 -26.70 -6.60
C ILE A 237 12.57 -27.63 -7.80
N ARG A 238 11.48 -28.25 -8.25
CA ARG A 238 11.45 -29.04 -9.49
C ARG A 238 11.88 -28.22 -10.71
N GLY A 239 11.51 -26.94 -10.77
CA GLY A 239 11.97 -26.02 -11.79
C GLY A 239 13.47 -25.76 -11.71
N VAL A 240 14.02 -25.58 -10.51
CA VAL A 240 15.47 -25.45 -10.29
C VAL A 240 16.21 -26.70 -10.77
N VAL A 241 15.72 -27.89 -10.44
CA VAL A 241 16.29 -29.17 -10.90
C VAL A 241 16.25 -29.27 -12.43
N ALA A 242 15.14 -28.90 -13.06
CA ALA A 242 15.02 -28.91 -14.53
C ALA A 242 16.01 -27.94 -15.18
N CYS A 243 16.12 -26.72 -14.64
CA CYS A 243 17.10 -25.71 -15.05
C CYS A 243 18.55 -26.23 -14.93
N ALA A 244 18.91 -26.83 -13.80
CA ALA A 244 20.25 -27.40 -13.57
C ALA A 244 20.54 -28.56 -14.54
N SER A 245 19.57 -29.43 -14.77
CA SER A 245 19.69 -30.56 -15.71
C SER A 245 19.92 -30.09 -17.15
N GLN A 246 19.22 -29.04 -17.57
CA GLN A 246 19.43 -28.44 -18.90
C GLN A 246 20.84 -27.86 -19.04
N ILE A 247 21.35 -27.13 -18.04
CA ILE A 247 22.71 -26.60 -18.08
C ILE A 247 23.75 -27.73 -18.08
N ALA A 248 23.57 -28.75 -17.24
CA ALA A 248 24.45 -29.91 -17.22
C ALA A 248 24.49 -30.63 -18.59
N GLY A 249 23.33 -30.83 -19.21
CA GLY A 249 23.19 -31.41 -20.55
C GLY A 249 23.84 -30.58 -21.66
N LEU A 250 23.93 -29.25 -21.49
CA LEU A 250 24.70 -28.40 -22.41
C LEU A 250 26.21 -28.65 -22.28
N THR A 251 26.71 -28.89 -21.05
CA THR A 251 28.15 -29.12 -20.79
C THR A 251 28.64 -30.56 -20.99
N GLY A 252 27.73 -31.53 -21.12
CA GLY A 252 28.02 -32.96 -21.29
C GLY A 252 28.15 -33.43 -22.75
N PHE A 253 28.71 -34.63 -22.96
CA PHE A 253 28.97 -35.23 -24.29
C PHE A 253 27.73 -35.82 -25.01
N GLU A 254 26.53 -35.78 -24.44
CA GLU A 254 25.32 -36.35 -25.04
C GLU A 254 24.66 -35.38 -26.03
N HIS A 255 25.19 -35.38 -27.24
CA HIS A 255 24.72 -34.61 -28.38
C HIS A 255 23.45 -35.17 -29.04
N ILE A 256 22.39 -35.48 -28.29
CA ILE A 256 21.03 -35.65 -28.85
C ILE A 256 20.01 -35.13 -27.83
N VAL A 257 19.84 -33.81 -27.75
CA VAL A 257 18.80 -33.21 -26.92
C VAL A 257 17.50 -33.12 -27.71
N SER A 258 16.53 -33.92 -27.27
CA SER A 258 15.20 -34.08 -27.85
C SER A 258 14.32 -32.82 -27.68
N THR A 259 13.33 -32.64 -28.56
CA THR A 259 12.34 -31.54 -28.50
C THR A 259 11.43 -31.60 -27.26
N THR A 260 11.41 -32.73 -26.54
CA THR A 260 10.58 -32.95 -25.35
C THR A 260 11.06 -32.16 -24.14
N GLU A 261 12.36 -31.97 -23.98
CA GLU A 261 12.96 -31.26 -22.84
C GLU A 261 12.64 -29.75 -22.80
N SER A 262 12.54 -29.09 -23.95
CA SER A 262 12.19 -27.65 -24.04
C SER A 262 10.71 -27.39 -23.70
N TRP A 263 9.84 -28.34 -24.02
CA TRP A 263 8.42 -28.26 -23.70
C TRP A 263 8.17 -28.45 -22.19
N GLU A 264 8.96 -29.28 -21.53
CA GLU A 264 8.89 -29.48 -20.07
C GLU A 264 9.20 -28.21 -19.28
N LEU A 265 10.25 -27.45 -19.65
CA LEU A 265 10.55 -26.17 -18.98
C LEU A 265 9.46 -25.12 -19.20
N SER A 266 8.93 -25.04 -20.43
CA SER A 266 7.85 -24.11 -20.75
C SER A 266 6.56 -24.44 -19.98
N SER A 267 6.23 -25.73 -19.89
CA SER A 267 5.10 -26.24 -19.09
C SER A 267 5.29 -25.94 -17.61
N LEU A 268 6.50 -26.12 -17.09
CA LEU A 268 6.82 -25.84 -15.69
C LEU A 268 6.78 -24.32 -15.39
N ALA A 269 7.29 -23.48 -16.30
CA ALA A 269 7.20 -22.03 -16.19
C ALA A 269 5.74 -21.56 -16.15
N HIS A 270 4.87 -22.11 -17.00
CA HIS A 270 3.44 -21.82 -16.96
C HIS A 270 2.79 -22.30 -15.66
N LYS A 271 3.13 -23.52 -15.19
CA LYS A 271 2.58 -24.07 -13.95
C LYS A 271 2.96 -23.24 -12.71
N VAL A 272 4.24 -22.92 -12.55
CA VAL A 272 4.72 -22.06 -11.45
C VAL A 272 4.18 -20.64 -11.60
N GLY A 273 4.04 -20.13 -12.83
CA GLY A 273 3.47 -18.81 -13.11
C GLY A 273 2.00 -18.70 -12.68
N ASN A 274 1.20 -19.74 -12.94
CA ASN A 274 -0.18 -19.78 -12.48
C ASN A 274 -0.28 -19.83 -10.94
N MET A 275 0.59 -20.61 -10.29
CA MET A 275 0.68 -20.65 -8.83
C MET A 275 1.07 -19.28 -8.26
N GLN A 276 2.05 -18.61 -8.88
CA GLN A 276 2.48 -17.27 -8.52
C GLN A 276 1.35 -16.25 -8.64
N SER A 277 0.62 -16.23 -9.75
CA SER A 277 -0.51 -15.32 -9.96
C SER A 277 -1.61 -15.53 -8.92
N HIS A 278 -1.94 -16.79 -8.61
CA HIS A 278 -2.92 -17.12 -7.58
C HIS A 278 -2.45 -16.65 -6.20
N LEU A 279 -1.23 -16.97 -5.80
CA LEU A 279 -0.66 -16.53 -4.51
C LEU A 279 -0.58 -15.00 -4.42
N ALA A 280 -0.22 -14.30 -5.50
CA ALA A 280 -0.19 -12.83 -5.53
C ALA A 280 -1.58 -12.20 -5.32
N THR A 281 -2.64 -12.85 -5.84
CA THR A 281 -4.02 -12.41 -5.64
C THR A 281 -4.49 -12.66 -4.20
N GLN A 282 -4.09 -13.78 -3.59
CA GLN A 282 -4.35 -14.02 -2.18
C GLN A 282 -3.59 -13.01 -1.30
N LEU A 283 -2.35 -12.66 -1.67
CA LEU A 283 -1.52 -11.69 -0.95
C LEU A 283 -2.11 -10.28 -0.99
N SER A 284 -2.58 -9.83 -2.16
CA SER A 284 -3.24 -8.52 -2.28
C SER A 284 -4.53 -8.45 -1.46
N THR A 285 -5.29 -9.56 -1.41
CA THR A 285 -6.48 -9.67 -0.56
C THR A 285 -6.13 -9.61 0.93
N CYS A 286 -5.02 -10.24 1.35
CA CYS A 286 -4.52 -10.16 2.71
C CYS A 286 -4.14 -8.72 3.08
N TYR A 287 -3.39 -8.02 2.23
CA TYR A 287 -3.04 -6.61 2.47
C TYR A 287 -4.26 -5.69 2.56
N LYS A 288 -5.27 -5.92 1.71
CA LYS A 288 -6.55 -5.19 1.80
C LYS A 288 -7.23 -5.41 3.15
N HIS A 289 -7.32 -6.66 3.62
CA HIS A 289 -7.90 -6.97 4.92
C HIS A 289 -7.09 -6.34 6.08
N ILE A 290 -5.76 -6.34 5.99
CA ILE A 290 -4.88 -5.68 6.98
C ILE A 290 -5.15 -4.18 7.03
N ASP A 291 -5.26 -3.51 5.88
CA ASP A 291 -5.57 -2.09 5.82
C ASP A 291 -6.94 -1.78 6.43
N GLU A 292 -7.97 -2.56 6.10
CA GLU A 292 -9.31 -2.45 6.70
C GLU A 292 -9.29 -2.62 8.23
N ARG A 293 -8.52 -3.59 8.74
CA ARG A 293 -8.32 -3.80 10.18
C ARG A 293 -7.63 -2.60 10.85
N LYS A 294 -6.58 -2.05 10.24
CA LYS A 294 -5.88 -0.86 10.75
C LYS A 294 -6.80 0.36 10.79
N GLN A 295 -7.56 0.58 9.72
CA GLN A 295 -8.54 1.67 9.65
C GLN A 295 -9.62 1.53 10.74
N MET A 296 -10.09 0.30 11.00
CA MET A 296 -11.05 0.02 12.05
C MET A 296 -10.50 0.28 13.45
N GLU A 297 -9.27 -0.16 13.72
CA GLU A 297 -8.59 0.10 15.00
C GLU A 297 -8.38 1.60 15.21
N ALA A 298 -7.88 2.33 14.21
CA ALA A 298 -7.73 3.78 14.27
C ALA A 298 -9.07 4.48 14.56
N TYR A 299 -10.16 4.05 13.90
CA TYR A 299 -11.50 4.57 14.16
C TYR A 299 -11.99 4.30 15.59
N GLN A 300 -11.79 3.08 16.11
CA GLN A 300 -12.15 2.74 17.50
C GLN A 300 -11.31 3.51 18.52
N ASN A 301 -10.02 3.68 18.25
CA ASN A 301 -9.13 4.48 19.07
C ASN A 301 -9.58 5.95 19.13
N LEU A 302 -10.12 6.51 18.05
CA LEU A 302 -10.72 7.86 18.07
C LEU A 302 -11.92 7.94 19.02
N HIS A 303 -12.84 6.97 18.99
CA HIS A 303 -13.96 6.93 19.96
C HIS A 303 -13.46 6.94 21.39
N HIS A 304 -12.54 6.02 21.73
CA HIS A 304 -11.98 5.92 23.06
C HIS A 304 -11.27 7.23 23.48
N LEU A 305 -10.51 7.82 22.57
CA LEU A 305 -9.78 9.06 22.82
C LEU A 305 -10.72 10.23 23.14
N MET A 306 -11.89 10.31 22.50
CA MET A 306 -12.86 11.39 22.71
C MET A 306 -13.65 11.25 24.03
N GLU A 307 -13.78 10.03 24.56
CA GLU A 307 -14.44 9.77 25.85
C GLU A 307 -13.54 10.07 27.06
N MET A 308 -12.22 9.98 26.89
CA MET A 308 -11.26 10.20 27.96
C MET A 308 -11.04 11.69 28.27
N ILE A 309 -10.75 11.98 29.54
CA ILE A 309 -10.25 13.29 29.96
C ILE A 309 -8.72 13.29 29.86
N HIS A 310 -8.14 14.25 29.15
CA HIS A 310 -6.69 14.35 28.96
C HIS A 310 -6.09 15.48 29.81
N ILE A 311 -4.77 15.39 30.03
CA ILE A 311 -3.98 16.44 30.71
C ILE A 311 -3.96 17.72 29.87
N ASP A 312 -3.89 17.56 28.55
CA ASP A 312 -4.03 18.61 27.56
C ASP A 312 -4.69 18.07 26.27
N ASN A 313 -5.09 18.98 25.40
CA ASN A 313 -5.76 18.71 24.13
C ASN A 313 -4.86 18.10 23.04
N LEU A 314 -3.55 17.94 23.23
CA LEU A 314 -2.66 17.58 22.13
C LEU A 314 -2.86 16.16 21.62
N ARG A 315 -3.15 15.19 22.50
CA ARG A 315 -3.41 13.80 22.06
C ARG A 315 -4.57 13.74 21.08
N VAL A 316 -5.64 14.46 21.37
CA VAL A 316 -6.83 14.58 20.53
C VAL A 316 -6.51 15.28 19.21
N LEU A 317 -5.84 16.43 19.27
CA LEU A 317 -5.49 17.19 18.07
C LEU A 317 -4.52 16.44 17.15
N LYS A 318 -3.52 15.74 17.69
CA LYS A 318 -2.62 14.88 16.92
C LYS A 318 -3.38 13.72 16.26
N ALA A 319 -4.29 13.06 16.97
CA ALA A 319 -5.09 11.99 16.39
C ALA A 319 -6.03 12.47 15.26
N LEU A 320 -6.55 13.70 15.34
CA LEU A 320 -7.43 14.28 14.32
C LEU A 320 -6.67 14.85 13.11
N ILE A 321 -5.49 15.42 13.31
CA ILE A 321 -4.76 16.16 12.27
C ILE A 321 -3.63 15.32 11.70
N TYR A 322 -2.69 14.92 12.56
CA TYR A 322 -1.50 14.17 12.17
C TYR A 322 -0.79 13.58 13.41
N GLN A 323 -0.73 12.25 13.50
CA GLN A 323 -0.20 11.58 14.69
C GLN A 323 1.33 11.51 14.73
N LYS A 324 2.00 11.55 13.57
CA LYS A 324 3.45 11.40 13.46
C LYS A 324 4.17 12.72 13.72
N ASP A 325 5.36 12.65 14.31
CA ASP A 325 6.17 13.82 14.68
C ASP A 325 7.26 14.16 13.63
N ASP A 326 7.16 13.62 12.42
CA ASP A 326 8.11 13.78 11.31
C ASP A 326 7.86 15.03 10.45
N LEU A 327 6.68 15.66 10.56
CA LEU A 327 6.29 16.83 9.77
C LEU A 327 5.69 17.94 10.65
N LEU A 328 5.64 19.17 10.10
CA LEU A 328 4.90 20.31 10.65
C LEU A 328 3.56 20.42 9.92
N PRO A 329 2.46 19.86 10.46
CA PRO A 329 1.24 19.62 9.70
C PRO A 329 0.36 20.85 9.53
N LEU A 330 0.64 21.94 10.26
CA LEU A 330 -0.14 23.17 10.23
C LEU A 330 0.59 24.27 9.46
N PHE A 331 -0.17 25.04 8.71
CA PHE A 331 0.22 26.30 8.10
C PHE A 331 -0.42 27.44 8.89
N ASP A 332 0.40 28.38 9.36
CA ASP A 332 -0.05 29.58 10.06
C ASP A 332 -0.45 30.66 9.06
N GLY A 333 -1.73 31.03 9.04
CA GLY A 333 -2.29 32.05 8.15
C GLY A 333 -1.74 33.45 8.37
N VAL A 334 -1.21 33.78 9.55
CA VAL A 334 -0.63 35.10 9.85
C VAL A 334 0.82 35.18 9.42
N THR A 335 1.64 34.25 9.90
CA THR A 335 3.09 34.27 9.62
C THR A 335 3.45 33.65 8.28
N LYS A 336 2.50 32.94 7.65
CA LYS A 336 2.65 32.17 6.41
C LYS A 336 3.77 31.12 6.51
N ARG A 337 3.94 30.52 7.69
CA ARG A 337 4.95 29.48 7.98
C ARG A 337 4.32 28.19 8.48
N ARG A 338 5.06 27.09 8.34
CA ARG A 338 4.65 25.80 8.90
C ARG A 338 4.97 25.74 10.39
N VAL A 339 4.07 25.16 11.17
CA VAL A 339 4.17 25.07 12.63
C VAL A 339 3.73 23.70 13.15
N SER A 340 4.19 23.36 14.35
CA SER A 340 3.76 22.15 15.07
C SER A 340 2.36 22.36 15.66
N ILE A 341 1.63 21.26 15.86
CA ILE A 341 0.36 21.23 16.62
C ILE A 341 0.56 21.74 18.07
N ASP A 342 1.79 21.70 18.59
CA ASP A 342 2.12 22.16 19.95
C ASP A 342 1.73 23.62 20.24
N VAL A 343 1.60 24.47 19.21
CA VAL A 343 1.16 25.87 19.38
C VAL A 343 -0.27 25.99 19.90
N LEU A 344 -1.06 24.91 19.80
CA LEU A 344 -2.46 24.80 20.22
C LEU A 344 -2.62 24.22 21.64
N ARG A 345 -1.52 23.82 22.29
CA ARG A 345 -1.53 23.15 23.59
C ARG A 345 -2.25 23.97 24.66
N ARG A 346 -3.21 23.35 25.35
CA ARG A 346 -4.01 23.94 26.44
C ARG A 346 -4.78 25.21 26.05
N LYS A 347 -5.11 25.35 24.76
CA LYS A 347 -5.99 26.41 24.25
C LYS A 347 -7.34 25.83 23.87
N TYR A 348 -8.37 26.68 23.83
CA TYR A 348 -9.61 26.34 23.12
C TYR A 348 -9.32 26.35 21.62
N VAL A 349 -9.65 25.25 20.94
CA VAL A 349 -9.42 25.09 19.51
C VAL A 349 -10.76 24.91 18.81
N LEU A 350 -11.05 25.79 17.86
CA LEU A 350 -12.23 25.72 17.01
C LEU A 350 -11.80 25.10 15.67
N LEU A 351 -12.19 23.86 15.46
CA LEU A 351 -11.97 23.14 14.21
C LEU A 351 -13.04 23.55 13.20
N LEU A 352 -12.66 24.40 12.25
CA LEU A 352 -13.49 24.70 11.09
C LEU A 352 -13.36 23.53 10.11
N ILE A 353 -14.41 22.71 10.01
CA ILE A 353 -14.45 21.53 9.15
C ILE A 353 -15.32 21.85 7.95
N SER A 354 -14.74 21.80 6.76
CA SER A 354 -15.45 22.01 5.51
C SER A 354 -14.79 21.22 4.37
N ASP A 355 -15.47 21.11 3.24
CA ASP A 355 -14.81 20.79 1.97
C ASP A 355 -14.21 22.11 1.40
N VAL A 356 -13.50 22.04 0.27
CA VAL A 356 -12.83 23.18 -0.39
C VAL A 356 -13.80 24.08 -1.15
N ASP A 357 -15.10 23.81 -1.06
CA ASP A 357 -16.21 24.57 -1.65
C ASP A 357 -16.86 25.55 -0.66
N ILE A 358 -16.26 25.76 0.52
CA ILE A 358 -16.67 26.82 1.46
C ILE A 358 -16.61 28.20 0.78
N SER A 359 -17.63 29.03 1.02
CA SER A 359 -17.74 30.33 0.35
C SER A 359 -16.76 31.36 0.96
N GLN A 360 -16.26 32.28 0.14
CA GLN A 360 -15.37 33.35 0.64
C GLN A 360 -16.12 34.30 1.58
N GLU A 361 -17.43 34.49 1.37
CA GLU A 361 -18.28 35.27 2.27
C GLU A 361 -18.37 34.61 3.66
N GLU A 362 -18.54 33.29 3.73
CA GLU A 362 -18.54 32.56 5.01
C GLU A 362 -17.21 32.70 5.74
N VAL A 363 -16.09 32.61 5.02
CA VAL A 363 -14.74 32.80 5.59
C VAL A 363 -14.56 34.24 6.10
N ALA A 364 -14.99 35.24 5.34
CA ALA A 364 -14.87 36.66 5.72
C ALA A 364 -15.70 37.01 6.97
N ILE A 365 -16.92 36.46 7.08
CA ILE A 365 -17.77 36.64 8.26
C ILE A 365 -17.10 36.02 9.50
N LEU A 366 -16.55 34.81 9.37
CA LEU A 366 -15.84 34.16 10.47
C LEU A 366 -14.56 34.91 10.88
N GLU A 367 -13.83 35.47 9.92
CA GLU A 367 -12.67 36.32 10.20
C GLU A 367 -13.05 37.56 11.01
N GLN A 368 -14.12 38.26 10.62
CA GLN A 368 -14.59 39.44 11.32
C GLN A 368 -14.92 39.13 12.78
N ILE A 369 -15.67 38.05 13.02
CA ILE A 369 -16.10 37.65 14.37
C ILE A 369 -14.91 37.18 15.22
N ASN A 370 -13.96 36.46 14.63
CA ASN A 370 -12.79 35.94 15.34
C ASN A 370 -11.84 37.05 15.81
N ASN A 371 -11.68 38.12 15.02
CA ASN A 371 -10.81 39.24 15.37
C ASN A 371 -11.21 39.96 16.67
N ASP A 372 -12.50 39.90 17.03
CA ASP A 372 -13.04 40.52 18.24
C ASP A 372 -12.79 39.69 19.52
N ALA A 373 -12.39 38.42 19.40
CA ALA A 373 -12.32 37.48 20.53
C ALA A 373 -11.07 36.58 20.54
N ARG A 374 -9.95 37.09 21.07
CA ARG A 374 -8.64 36.38 21.09
C ARG A 374 -8.48 35.28 22.16
N GLN A 375 -9.57 34.67 22.63
CA GLN A 375 -9.54 33.66 23.70
C GLN A 375 -9.44 32.21 23.19
N HIS A 376 -9.38 32.01 21.87
CA HIS A 376 -9.36 30.71 21.21
C HIS A 376 -8.52 30.76 19.93
N GLU A 377 -8.17 29.59 19.39
CA GLU A 377 -7.49 29.43 18.11
C GLU A 377 -8.43 28.73 17.12
N VAL A 378 -8.43 29.17 15.86
CA VAL A 378 -9.17 28.51 14.79
C VAL A 378 -8.21 27.63 13.97
N VAL A 379 -8.64 26.43 13.62
CA VAL A 379 -7.90 25.52 12.74
C VAL A 379 -8.83 25.03 11.63
N TRP A 380 -8.49 25.29 10.38
CA TRP A 380 -9.20 24.74 9.23
C TRP A 380 -8.77 23.30 8.94
N LEU A 381 -9.74 22.41 8.93
CA LEU A 381 -9.61 20.97 8.68
C LEU A 381 -10.40 20.59 7.41
N PRO A 382 -9.74 20.48 6.24
CA PRO A 382 -10.39 20.19 4.97
C PRO A 382 -10.78 18.70 4.89
N ILE A 383 -12.08 18.40 5.00
CA ILE A 383 -12.61 17.03 4.94
C ILE A 383 -13.26 16.79 3.59
N LEU A 384 -12.54 16.08 2.72
CA LEU A 384 -12.97 15.79 1.36
C LEU A 384 -13.81 14.50 1.27
N ASP A 385 -14.57 14.37 0.19
CA ASP A 385 -15.16 13.09 -0.16
C ASP A 385 -14.16 12.15 -0.84
N SER A 386 -14.03 10.93 -0.34
CA SER A 386 -13.04 9.94 -0.80
C SER A 386 -13.26 9.52 -2.25
N ASN A 387 -14.47 9.71 -2.78
CA ASN A 387 -14.84 9.38 -4.16
C ASN A 387 -14.49 10.48 -5.17
N ALA A 388 -14.04 11.65 -4.71
CA ALA A 388 -13.79 12.79 -5.57
C ALA A 388 -12.28 12.94 -5.83
N PRO A 389 -11.82 12.86 -7.09
CA PRO A 389 -10.39 12.91 -7.41
C PRO A 389 -9.79 14.27 -7.04
N TRP A 390 -8.54 14.25 -6.56
CA TRP A 390 -7.75 15.47 -6.35
C TRP A 390 -7.23 15.97 -7.70
N THR A 391 -7.79 17.07 -8.18
CA THR A 391 -7.44 17.69 -9.47
C THR A 391 -6.65 18.98 -9.28
N GLU A 392 -5.94 19.44 -10.31
CA GLU A 392 -5.22 20.72 -10.26
C GLU A 392 -6.14 21.90 -9.92
N ASN A 393 -7.40 21.89 -10.37
CA ASN A 393 -8.36 22.93 -10.03
C ASN A 393 -8.70 22.94 -8.53
N ARG A 394 -8.83 21.76 -7.91
CA ARG A 394 -9.03 21.65 -6.45
C ARG A 394 -7.81 22.09 -5.67
N GLN A 395 -6.60 21.76 -6.16
CA GLN A 395 -5.37 22.26 -5.57
C GLN A 395 -5.35 23.80 -5.56
N LYS A 396 -5.65 24.44 -6.70
CA LYS A 396 -5.70 25.92 -6.79
C LYS A 396 -6.76 26.53 -5.87
N GLN A 397 -7.94 25.91 -5.76
CA GLN A 397 -9.00 26.35 -4.85
C GLN A 397 -8.55 26.25 -3.39
N PHE A 398 -7.95 25.12 -3.01
CA PHE A 398 -7.39 24.90 -1.69
C PHE A 398 -6.30 25.93 -1.36
N ASP A 399 -5.36 26.16 -2.28
CA ASP A 399 -4.28 27.13 -2.09
C ASP A 399 -4.83 28.55 -1.94
N SER A 400 -5.85 28.92 -2.73
CA SER A 400 -6.52 30.22 -2.63
C SER A 400 -7.22 30.41 -1.29
N LEU A 401 -7.93 29.40 -0.79
CA LEU A 401 -8.59 29.43 0.52
C LEU A 401 -7.57 29.49 1.67
N GLN A 402 -6.54 28.64 1.63
CA GLN A 402 -5.48 28.63 2.64
C GLN A 402 -4.74 29.98 2.68
N ALA A 403 -4.56 30.64 1.53
CA ALA A 403 -3.93 31.95 1.45
C ALA A 403 -4.79 33.08 2.07
N SER A 404 -6.12 33.01 1.92
CA SER A 404 -7.03 34.03 2.45
C SER A 404 -7.33 33.87 3.95
N MET A 405 -7.24 32.65 4.49
CA MET A 405 -7.52 32.41 5.90
C MET A 405 -6.45 33.00 6.85
N PRO A 406 -6.86 33.76 7.90
CA PRO A 406 -5.94 34.37 8.87
C PRO A 406 -5.58 33.44 10.04
N TRP A 407 -6.08 32.21 10.05
CA TRP A 407 -5.89 31.23 11.14
C TRP A 407 -5.06 30.02 10.69
N TYR A 408 -4.92 29.01 11.56
CA TYR A 408 -4.17 27.81 11.22
C TYR A 408 -4.93 26.94 10.21
N CYS A 409 -4.22 26.33 9.28
CA CYS A 409 -4.79 25.43 8.28
C CYS A 409 -3.99 24.13 8.26
N VAL A 410 -4.64 22.98 8.13
CA VAL A 410 -3.90 21.74 7.81
C VAL A 410 -3.24 21.89 6.45
N GLN A 411 -1.95 21.56 6.35
CA GLN A 411 -1.13 21.83 5.17
C GLN A 411 -1.71 21.19 3.91
N HIS A 412 -2.21 19.96 4.01
CA HIS A 412 -2.81 19.23 2.90
C HIS A 412 -3.84 18.20 3.42
N PRO A 413 -4.98 18.00 2.74
CA PRO A 413 -6.02 17.04 3.16
C PRO A 413 -5.51 15.60 3.31
N SER A 414 -4.45 15.22 2.60
CA SER A 414 -3.86 13.86 2.68
C SER A 414 -3.18 13.55 4.02
N LEU A 415 -2.97 14.54 4.88
CA LEU A 415 -2.44 14.32 6.23
C LEU A 415 -3.50 13.71 7.16
N ILE A 416 -4.78 13.93 6.85
CA ILE A 416 -5.91 13.46 7.65
C ILE A 416 -6.19 12.02 7.28
N GLU A 417 -6.10 11.13 8.26
CA GLU A 417 -6.30 9.69 8.01
C GLU A 417 -7.76 9.37 7.63
N PRO A 418 -8.00 8.35 6.79
CA PRO A 418 -9.37 7.99 6.37
C PRO A 418 -10.28 7.62 7.56
N ALA A 419 -9.72 7.03 8.62
CA ALA A 419 -10.44 6.76 9.86
C ALA A 419 -10.98 8.04 10.53
N VAL A 420 -10.21 9.13 10.50
CA VAL A 420 -10.65 10.45 11.00
C VAL A 420 -11.76 11.01 10.13
N VAL A 421 -11.60 10.97 8.80
CA VAL A 421 -12.65 11.41 7.86
C VAL A 421 -13.95 10.66 8.11
N LYS A 422 -13.88 9.33 8.28
CA LYS A 422 -15.04 8.49 8.62
C LYS A 422 -15.66 8.90 9.97
N TYR A 423 -14.84 9.09 11.00
CA TYR A 423 -15.30 9.52 12.32
C TYR A 423 -16.03 10.86 12.27
N ILE A 424 -15.48 11.86 11.58
CA ILE A 424 -16.09 13.19 11.43
C ILE A 424 -17.43 13.11 10.67
N LYS A 425 -17.51 12.30 9.61
CA LYS A 425 -18.75 12.13 8.84
C LYS A 425 -19.84 11.40 9.64
N GLU A 426 -19.49 10.32 10.35
CA GLU A 426 -20.46 9.47 11.04
C GLU A 426 -20.82 9.97 12.45
N VAL A 427 -19.84 10.42 13.23
CA VAL A 427 -20.02 10.81 14.64
C VAL A 427 -20.31 12.29 14.77
N TRP A 428 -19.56 13.14 14.08
CA TRP A 428 -19.80 14.60 14.06
C TRP A 428 -20.83 15.03 13.01
N ASN A 429 -21.41 14.06 12.28
CA ASN A 429 -22.48 14.28 11.29
C ASN A 429 -22.14 15.28 10.18
N PHE A 430 -20.87 15.36 9.77
CA PHE A 430 -20.47 16.21 8.65
C PHE A 430 -21.02 15.70 7.31
N ARG A 431 -21.87 16.50 6.66
CA ARG A 431 -22.53 16.19 5.36
C ARG A 431 -22.38 17.36 4.37
N LYS A 432 -21.15 17.82 4.14
CA LYS A 432 -20.73 18.93 3.25
C LYS A 432 -20.80 20.34 3.81
N LYS A 433 -21.89 20.72 4.50
CA LYS A 433 -21.96 22.06 5.11
C LYS A 433 -20.88 22.20 6.17
N ALA A 434 -20.20 23.34 6.18
CA ALA A 434 -19.17 23.61 7.17
C ALA A 434 -19.74 23.45 8.58
N ILE A 435 -18.93 22.92 9.50
CA ILE A 435 -19.24 22.84 10.93
C ILE A 435 -18.06 23.39 11.72
N LEU A 436 -18.32 23.93 12.91
CA LEU A 436 -17.29 24.47 13.78
C LEU A 436 -17.27 23.69 15.09
N VAL A 437 -16.37 22.71 15.20
CA VAL A 437 -16.27 21.84 16.38
C VAL A 437 -15.33 22.47 17.40
N VAL A 438 -15.74 22.53 18.67
CA VAL A 438 -14.97 23.20 19.74
C VAL A 438 -14.31 22.17 20.62
N ILE A 439 -12.99 22.21 20.72
CA ILE A 439 -12.18 21.36 21.60
C ILE A 439 -11.64 22.22 22.76
N ASP A 440 -11.90 21.79 23.99
CA ASP A 440 -11.42 22.47 25.19
C ASP A 440 -9.92 22.21 25.45
N PRO A 441 -9.26 22.95 26.36
CA PRO A 441 -7.85 22.73 26.71
C PRO A 441 -7.49 21.32 27.19
N GLN A 442 -8.47 20.51 27.63
CA GLN A 442 -8.34 19.13 28.08
C GLN A 442 -8.69 18.10 26.99
N GLY A 443 -8.96 18.55 25.77
CA GLY A 443 -9.23 17.69 24.61
C GLY A 443 -10.70 17.25 24.47
N ARG A 444 -11.62 17.75 25.29
CA ARG A 444 -13.04 17.37 25.17
C ARG A 444 -13.75 18.21 24.14
N VAL A 445 -14.69 17.58 23.43
CA VAL A 445 -15.59 18.28 22.51
C VAL A 445 -16.64 19.05 23.32
N SER A 446 -16.55 20.37 23.33
CA SER A 446 -17.48 21.27 24.03
C SER A 446 -18.74 21.57 23.23
N SER A 447 -18.63 21.60 21.90
CA SER A 447 -19.74 21.71 20.97
C SER A 447 -19.37 21.06 19.63
N LEU A 448 -20.31 20.32 19.05
CA LEU A 448 -20.16 19.68 17.74
C LEU A 448 -20.40 20.65 16.58
N ASN A 449 -21.09 21.76 16.84
CA ASN A 449 -21.22 22.84 15.86
C ASN A 449 -21.53 24.15 16.58
N ALA A 450 -20.55 25.04 16.64
CA ALA A 450 -20.65 26.36 17.25
C ALA A 450 -20.88 27.48 16.22
N LEU A 451 -21.08 27.16 14.93
CA LEU A 451 -21.26 28.19 13.89
C LEU A 451 -22.42 29.14 14.21
N HIS A 452 -23.56 28.62 14.64
CA HIS A 452 -24.71 29.46 15.00
C HIS A 452 -24.40 30.34 16.21
N MET A 453 -23.74 29.80 17.22
CA MET A 453 -23.34 30.58 18.40
C MET A 453 -22.38 31.72 18.01
N MET A 454 -21.42 31.41 17.13
CA MET A 454 -20.46 32.37 16.61
C MET A 454 -21.17 33.46 15.80
N TRP A 455 -22.11 33.10 14.93
CA TRP A 455 -22.84 34.07 14.10
C TRP A 455 -23.79 34.98 14.88
N ILE A 456 -24.45 34.46 15.93
CA ILE A 456 -25.45 35.22 16.69
C ILE A 456 -24.78 36.09 17.76
N TRP A 457 -23.86 35.52 18.54
CA TRP A 457 -23.33 36.17 19.75
C TRP A 457 -21.84 36.49 19.68
N GLY A 458 -21.15 36.07 18.61
CA GLY A 458 -19.72 36.29 18.42
C GLY A 458 -18.89 35.84 19.63
N GLY A 459 -18.00 36.72 20.10
CA GLY A 459 -17.14 36.45 21.25
C GLY A 459 -17.87 36.19 22.56
N THR A 460 -19.10 36.69 22.73
CA THR A 460 -19.86 36.54 24.00
C THR A 460 -20.38 35.11 24.22
N ALA A 461 -20.42 34.32 23.14
CA ALA A 461 -20.74 32.89 23.17
C ALA A 461 -19.63 32.00 23.72
N PHE A 462 -18.41 32.52 23.90
CA PHE A 462 -17.31 31.77 24.53
C PHE A 462 -17.72 31.26 25.93
N PRO A 463 -17.41 30.00 26.31
CA PRO A 463 -16.58 28.99 25.63
C PRO A 463 -17.32 28.07 24.64
N PHE A 464 -18.43 28.53 24.07
CA PHE A 464 -19.21 27.82 23.05
C PHE A 464 -19.73 26.45 23.52
N THR A 465 -20.16 26.38 24.78
CA THR A 465 -20.78 25.18 25.36
C THR A 465 -22.30 25.27 25.28
N SER A 466 -22.99 24.12 25.26
CA SER A 466 -24.46 24.09 25.30
C SER A 466 -25.04 24.82 26.51
N ALA A 467 -24.40 24.71 27.69
CA ALA A 467 -24.83 25.43 28.87
C ALA A 467 -24.71 26.96 28.71
N ARG A 468 -23.68 27.44 28.00
CA ARG A 468 -23.52 28.86 27.68
C ARG A 468 -24.55 29.32 26.67
N GLU A 469 -24.82 28.51 25.64
CA GLU A 469 -25.89 28.78 24.67
C GLU A 469 -27.26 28.93 25.35
N GLU A 470 -27.61 28.00 26.24
CA GLU A 470 -28.86 28.06 27.00
C GLU A 470 -28.95 29.31 27.89
N ALA A 471 -27.83 29.74 28.48
CA ALA A 471 -27.79 30.96 29.29
C ALA A 471 -28.03 32.20 28.42
N LEU A 472 -27.39 32.30 27.26
CA LEU A 472 -27.58 33.42 26.33
C LEU A 472 -29.02 33.49 25.83
N TRP A 473 -29.64 32.37 25.51
CA TRP A 473 -31.06 32.33 25.15
C TRP A 473 -32.00 32.77 26.28
N LYS A 474 -31.63 32.54 27.56
CA LYS A 474 -32.43 32.99 28.71
C LYS A 474 -32.26 34.48 29.01
N GLU A 475 -31.08 35.02 28.73
CA GLU A 475 -30.78 36.45 28.87
C GLU A 475 -31.40 37.27 27.74
N GLU A 476 -31.61 36.65 26.57
CA GLU A 476 -32.14 37.33 25.40
C GLU A 476 -33.65 37.61 25.50
N THR A 477 -34.00 38.89 25.54
CA THR A 477 -35.37 39.33 25.27
C THR A 477 -35.52 39.45 23.76
N TRP A 478 -36.35 38.64 23.09
CA TRP A 478 -36.60 38.65 21.63
C TRP A 478 -36.77 40.06 21.03
N LYS A 479 -35.66 40.77 20.80
CA LYS A 479 -35.61 42.11 20.21
C LYS A 479 -35.40 41.95 18.72
N LEU A 480 -35.99 42.86 17.94
CA LEU A 480 -35.82 42.91 16.50
C LEU A 480 -34.32 42.98 16.11
N ASP A 481 -33.50 43.57 16.97
CA ASP A 481 -32.05 43.69 16.83
C ASP A 481 -31.39 42.32 16.56
N LEU A 482 -31.80 41.24 17.24
CA LEU A 482 -31.27 39.87 17.03
C LEU A 482 -31.55 39.33 15.61
N LEU A 483 -32.59 39.83 14.94
CA LEU A 483 -33.01 39.42 13.61
C LEU A 483 -32.52 40.35 12.50
N VAL A 484 -32.04 41.55 12.84
CA VAL A 484 -31.86 42.66 11.91
C VAL A 484 -30.45 43.24 11.93
N ASP A 485 -29.67 43.08 13.01
CA ASP A 485 -28.43 43.85 13.23
C ASP A 485 -27.38 43.71 12.13
N SER A 486 -27.42 42.61 11.35
CA SER A 486 -26.44 42.33 10.30
C SER A 486 -26.97 42.42 8.87
N ILE A 487 -28.26 42.72 8.65
CA ILE A 487 -28.87 42.62 7.31
C ILE A 487 -28.82 43.97 6.57
N ASP A 488 -29.26 45.06 7.21
CA ASP A 488 -29.19 46.40 6.63
C ASP A 488 -29.37 47.49 7.72
N PRO A 489 -28.42 48.44 7.88
CA PRO A 489 -28.56 49.55 8.83
C PRO A 489 -29.80 50.44 8.59
N LEU A 490 -30.40 50.38 7.40
CA LEU A 490 -31.67 51.08 7.10
C LEU A 490 -32.86 50.48 7.85
N ILE A 491 -32.88 49.19 8.17
CA ILE A 491 -33.99 48.56 8.89
C ILE A 491 -34.02 49.07 10.34
N ASN A 492 -32.86 49.18 10.99
CA ASN A 492 -32.73 49.78 12.33
C ASN A 492 -33.22 51.24 12.32
N LYS A 493 -32.98 51.98 11.23
CA LYS A 493 -33.51 53.33 11.04
C LYS A 493 -35.04 53.33 10.91
N TRP A 494 -35.63 52.38 10.20
CA TRP A 494 -37.09 52.30 10.00
C TRP A 494 -37.83 51.91 11.28
N VAL A 495 -37.23 51.03 12.10
CA VAL A 495 -37.74 50.68 13.44
C VAL A 495 -37.80 51.90 14.36
N SER A 496 -36.81 52.79 14.27
CA SER A 496 -36.79 54.04 15.07
C SER A 496 -37.81 55.10 14.62
N THR A 497 -38.39 54.99 13.41
CA THR A 497 -39.23 56.05 12.82
C THR A 497 -40.74 55.80 12.93
N SER A 498 -41.20 54.79 13.69
CA SER A 498 -42.63 54.49 13.94
C SER A 498 -43.45 54.08 12.70
N SER A 499 -42.82 53.54 11.66
CA SER A 499 -43.55 52.88 10.57
C SER A 499 -43.87 51.44 10.99
N GLN A 500 -45.14 51.03 10.91
CA GLN A 500 -45.54 49.64 11.20
C GLN A 500 -44.84 48.69 10.23
N LEU A 501 -43.83 47.98 10.74
CA LEU A 501 -43.07 46.97 10.01
C LEU A 501 -43.72 45.61 10.27
N ILE A 502 -44.32 45.01 9.24
CA ILE A 502 -44.84 43.64 9.30
C ILE A 502 -43.77 42.71 8.72
N VAL A 503 -43.11 41.94 9.59
CA VAL A 503 -42.15 40.91 9.20
C VAL A 503 -42.86 39.56 9.22
N SER A 504 -43.02 38.93 8.06
CA SER A 504 -43.67 37.63 7.93
C SER A 504 -42.64 36.50 7.82
N PHE A 505 -42.68 35.54 8.74
CA PHE A 505 -41.80 34.36 8.73
C PHE A 505 -42.55 33.16 8.16
N PHE A 506 -42.00 32.50 7.14
CA PHE A 506 -42.53 31.22 6.65
C PHE A 506 -41.60 30.06 7.06
N SER A 507 -42.20 29.02 7.66
CA SER A 507 -41.52 27.78 8.05
C SER A 507 -41.88 26.65 7.09
N GLN A 508 -40.88 26.00 6.50
CA GLN A 508 -41.06 24.69 5.88
C GLN A 508 -40.41 23.63 6.79
N LYS A 509 -41.25 22.87 7.49
CA LYS A 509 -40.83 21.79 8.40
C LYS A 509 -40.04 20.73 7.61
N LEU A 510 -38.78 20.51 7.99
CA LEU A 510 -38.14 19.19 8.10
C LEU A 510 -36.82 19.35 8.90
N ASN A 511 -36.94 19.11 10.21
CA ASN A 511 -35.88 18.87 11.20
C ASN A 511 -34.68 19.84 11.24
N HIS A 512 -34.89 20.87 12.05
CA HIS A 512 -33.96 21.78 12.75
C HIS A 512 -33.05 22.70 11.93
N TYR A 513 -33.12 23.98 12.34
CA TYR A 513 -32.55 25.24 11.85
C TYR A 513 -33.21 25.89 10.62
N VAL A 514 -33.61 27.16 10.83
CA VAL A 514 -34.38 28.04 9.94
C VAL A 514 -33.41 28.93 9.15
N PRO A 515 -33.41 28.91 7.80
CA PRO A 515 -32.88 30.02 7.02
C PRO A 515 -33.98 31.07 6.83
N LEU A 516 -33.64 32.32 7.09
CA LEU A 516 -34.54 33.47 7.08
C LEU A 516 -34.33 34.27 5.77
N PHE A 517 -35.32 34.27 4.88
CA PHE A 517 -35.36 35.17 3.72
C PHE A 517 -36.44 36.23 3.94
N MET A 518 -36.11 37.50 3.70
CA MET A 518 -37.03 38.63 3.86
C MET A 518 -37.38 39.22 2.48
N TYR A 519 -38.68 39.42 2.21
CA TYR A 519 -39.16 40.30 1.14
C TYR A 519 -39.78 41.54 1.79
N ALA A 520 -39.31 42.72 1.41
CA ALA A 520 -39.97 43.98 1.75
C ALA A 520 -41.03 44.31 0.69
N CYS A 521 -42.29 44.44 1.10
CA CYS A 521 -43.31 45.09 0.29
C CYS A 521 -43.60 46.47 0.87
N THR A 522 -43.40 47.51 0.08
CA THR A 522 -43.90 48.86 0.34
C THR A 522 -45.32 48.98 -0.23
N ASN A 523 -46.24 49.55 0.54
CA ASN A 523 -47.50 50.08 0.00
C ASN A 523 -47.26 51.43 -0.68
#